data_AF-A0A521YRI5-F1
#
_entry.id   AF-A0A521YRI5-F1
#
_cell.length_a   1.000
_cell.length_b   1.000
_cell.length_c   1.000
_cell.angle_alpha   90.00
_cell.angle_beta   90.00
_cell.angle_gamma   90.00
#
_symmetry.space_group_name_H-M   'P 1'
#
loop_
_entity.id
_entity.type
_entity.pdbx_description
1 polymer ?
#
loop_
_entity_poly.entity_id
_entity_poly.type
_entity_poly.pdbx_seq_one_letter_code
_entity_poly.pdbx_strand_id
1 'polypeptide(L)'
;MRLAALALIVLTLEGGGSGGLSLRELPKATLHSIGLGYGLGVVKLGAAGERAGLRIGDVIYGVNHSRIYSVQEFSQAIAKPNDGRVGLLVRRGKTDLYVPMDLGAGRHPEITPPRRSTDTLLRT
;
A
#
# COMPACT_ATOMS: atom_id res chain seq x y z
N MET A 1 -12.01 30.91 -21.98
CA MET A 1 -12.18 30.15 -20.72
C MET A 1 -11.04 29.14 -20.63
N ARG A 2 -10.11 29.34 -19.68
CA ARG A 2 -8.88 28.55 -19.58
C ARG A 2 -9.21 27.17 -19.04
N LEU A 3 -9.03 26.13 -19.86
CA LEU A 3 -8.98 24.76 -19.38
C LEU A 3 -7.79 24.68 -18.41
N ALA A 4 -8.08 24.51 -17.12
CA ALA A 4 -7.07 24.18 -16.14
C ALA A 4 -6.54 22.79 -16.52
N ALA A 5 -5.31 22.74 -17.03
CA ALA A 5 -4.57 21.51 -17.23
C ALA A 5 -4.49 20.81 -15.87
N LEU A 6 -5.33 19.80 -15.69
CA LEU A 6 -5.30 18.93 -14.53
C LEU A 6 -3.98 18.17 -14.63
N ALA A 7 -2.97 18.64 -13.91
CA ALA A 7 -1.68 17.96 -13.81
C ALA A 7 -1.95 16.60 -13.15
N LEU A 8 -2.10 15.58 -14.00
CA LEU A 8 -2.34 14.21 -13.60
C LEU A 8 -0.99 13.64 -13.12
N ILE A 9 -0.67 13.85 -11.85
CA ILE A 9 0.48 13.18 -11.23
C ILE A 9 0.00 11.77 -10.86
N VAL A 10 0.11 10.84 -11.82
CA VAL A 10 0.04 9.39 -11.53
C VAL A 10 1.47 8.95 -11.26
N LEU A 11 1.75 8.57 -10.01
CA LEU A 11 2.98 7.86 -9.73
C LEU A 11 2.70 6.36 -9.91
N THR A 12 3.14 5.85 -11.05
CA THR A 12 3.23 4.41 -11.30
C THR A 12 4.58 3.95 -10.79
N LEU A 13 4.60 3.26 -9.65
CA LEU A 13 5.81 2.69 -9.09
C LEU A 13 6.06 1.33 -9.77
N GLU A 14 6.63 1.37 -10.98
CA GLU A 14 7.15 0.18 -11.68
C GLU A 14 8.54 -0.16 -11.15
N GLY A 15 8.60 -0.64 -9.91
CA GLY A 15 9.81 -1.24 -9.32
C GLY A 15 9.61 -2.74 -9.20
N GLY A 16 10.61 -3.54 -9.58
CA GLY A 16 10.60 -5.02 -9.57
C GLY A 16 10.38 -5.71 -8.21
N GLY A 17 9.85 -5.01 -7.22
CA GLY A 17 9.38 -5.49 -5.92
C GLY A 17 8.35 -4.54 -5.28
N SER A 18 7.67 -3.72 -6.07
CA SER A 18 6.73 -2.68 -5.62
C SER A 18 5.30 -3.16 -5.84
N GLY A 19 4.46 -3.10 -4.81
CA GLY A 19 3.10 -3.62 -4.76
C GLY A 19 2.05 -3.08 -5.77
N GLY A 20 2.48 -2.46 -6.87
CA GLY A 20 1.66 -2.14 -8.05
C GLY A 20 0.55 -1.12 -7.80
N LEU A 21 0.70 -0.23 -6.83
CA LEU A 21 -0.28 0.82 -6.58
C LEU A 21 0.01 2.06 -7.42
N SER A 22 -1.02 2.57 -8.11
CA SER A 22 -0.98 3.91 -8.69
C SER A 22 -1.86 4.84 -7.88
N LEU A 23 -1.23 5.90 -7.36
CA LEU A 23 -1.88 6.91 -6.54
C LEU A 23 -1.90 8.25 -7.27
N ARG A 24 -2.89 9.08 -6.91
CA ARG A 24 -3.08 10.44 -7.43
C ARG A 24 -3.40 11.40 -6.30
N GLU A 25 -2.80 12.59 -6.35
CA GLU A 25 -3.17 13.69 -5.46
C GLU A 25 -4.57 14.20 -5.80
N LEU A 26 -5.43 14.30 -4.80
CA LEU A 26 -6.78 14.81 -4.98
C LEU A 26 -6.83 16.32 -4.73
N PRO A 27 -7.60 17.08 -5.52
CA PRO A 27 -7.82 18.51 -5.25
C PRO A 27 -8.42 18.73 -3.86
N LYS A 28 -8.03 19.83 -3.19
CA LYS A 28 -8.54 20.18 -1.85
C LYS A 28 -10.07 20.20 -1.76
N ALA A 29 -10.76 20.67 -2.81
CA ALA A 29 -12.22 20.69 -2.85
C ALA A 29 -12.83 19.27 -2.80
N THR A 30 -12.22 18.30 -3.50
CA THR A 30 -12.64 16.90 -3.48
C THR A 30 -12.40 16.28 -2.11
N LEU A 31 -11.21 16.51 -1.52
CA LEU A 31 -10.85 16.03 -0.19
C LEU A 31 -11.82 16.59 0.87
N HIS A 32 -12.11 17.89 0.85
CA HIS A 32 -13.06 18.52 1.77
C HIS A 32 -14.46 17.92 1.66
N SER A 33 -14.90 17.58 0.44
CA SER A 33 -16.23 16.97 0.20
C SER A 33 -16.37 15.57 0.84
N ILE A 34 -15.25 14.88 1.08
CA ILE A 34 -15.20 13.59 1.78
C ILE A 34 -14.68 13.71 3.22
N GLY A 35 -14.60 14.93 3.76
CA GLY A 35 -14.17 15.19 5.14
C GLY A 35 -12.68 15.03 5.40
N LEU A 36 -11.84 15.06 4.36
CA LEU A 36 -10.38 14.99 4.46
C LEU A 36 -9.73 16.34 4.11
N GLY A 37 -8.65 16.68 4.79
CA GLY A 37 -7.81 17.84 4.45
C GLY A 37 -6.64 17.49 3.51
N TYR A 38 -6.29 16.21 3.42
CA TYR A 38 -5.14 15.67 2.71
C TYR A 38 -5.40 14.19 2.36
N GLY A 39 -4.69 13.68 1.36
CA GLY A 39 -4.77 12.27 0.98
C GLY A 39 -4.57 12.03 -0.51
N LEU A 40 -4.30 10.78 -0.83
CA LEU A 40 -3.98 10.27 -2.15
C LEU A 40 -5.06 9.28 -2.58
N GLY A 41 -5.73 9.55 -3.69
CA GLY A 41 -6.70 8.65 -4.27
C GLY A 41 -6.04 7.47 -4.96
N VAL A 42 -6.53 6.27 -4.71
CA VAL A 42 -6.13 5.04 -5.42
C VAL A 42 -6.81 5.05 -6.78
N VAL A 43 -6.02 5.13 -7.85
CA VAL A 43 -6.51 5.14 -9.23
C VAL A 43 -6.28 3.81 -9.94
N LYS A 44 -5.30 3.02 -9.50
CA LYS A 44 -5.06 1.66 -9.99
C LYS A 44 -4.53 0.79 -8.86
N LEU A 45 -5.01 -0.45 -8.86
CA LEU A 45 -4.55 -1.48 -7.96
C LEU A 45 -3.64 -2.45 -8.71
N GLY A 46 -2.62 -2.92 -8.01
CA GLY A 46 -1.81 -4.05 -8.42
C GLY A 46 -2.01 -5.19 -7.46
N ALA A 47 -1.35 -6.32 -7.72
CA ALA A 47 -1.57 -7.56 -7.00
C ALA A 47 -1.45 -7.44 -5.47
N ALA A 48 -0.52 -6.64 -4.95
CA ALA A 48 -0.41 -6.43 -3.50
C ALA A 48 -1.59 -5.63 -2.93
N GLY A 49 -2.08 -4.63 -3.67
CA GLY A 49 -3.25 -3.82 -3.31
C GLY A 49 -4.53 -4.65 -3.30
N GLU A 50 -4.71 -5.49 -4.29
CA GLU A 50 -5.84 -6.40 -4.39
C GLU A 50 -5.82 -7.44 -3.25
N ARG A 51 -4.65 -8.05 -2.98
CA ARG A 51 -4.49 -8.98 -1.84
C ARG A 51 -4.75 -8.33 -0.50
N ALA A 52 -4.42 -7.04 -0.36
CA ALA A 52 -4.71 -6.26 0.84
C ALA A 52 -6.19 -5.84 0.95
N GLY A 53 -7.00 -6.00 -0.11
CA GLY A 53 -8.42 -5.61 -0.11
C GLY A 53 -8.66 -4.10 -0.32
N LEU A 54 -7.68 -3.40 -0.88
CA LEU A 54 -7.86 -2.02 -1.35
C LEU A 54 -8.80 -1.98 -2.57
N ARG A 55 -9.43 -0.83 -2.79
CA ARG A 55 -10.37 -0.59 -3.89
C ARG A 55 -10.02 0.70 -4.61
N ILE A 56 -10.32 0.76 -5.90
CA ILE A 56 -10.22 2.01 -6.66
C ILE A 56 -11.22 2.99 -6.05
N GLY A 57 -10.78 4.24 -5.87
CA GLY A 57 -11.57 5.28 -5.19
C GLY A 57 -11.35 5.35 -3.68
N ASP A 58 -10.60 4.41 -3.10
CA ASP A 58 -10.06 4.56 -1.75
C ASP A 58 -9.13 5.78 -1.67
N VAL A 59 -9.16 6.52 -0.57
CA VAL A 59 -8.25 7.65 -0.34
C VAL A 59 -7.32 7.34 0.82
N ILE A 60 -6.05 7.16 0.51
CA ILE A 60 -4.99 6.92 1.50
C ILE A 60 -4.57 8.27 2.09
N TYR A 61 -4.75 8.44 3.39
CA TYR A 61 -4.35 9.66 4.10
C TYR A 61 -3.25 9.41 5.14
N GLY A 62 -2.86 8.15 5.34
CA GLY A 62 -1.80 7.77 6.27
C GLY A 62 -1.12 6.45 5.91
N VAL A 63 0.13 6.30 6.32
CA VAL A 63 0.88 5.03 6.31
C VAL A 63 1.37 4.78 7.73
N ASN A 64 1.05 3.61 8.26
CA ASN A 64 1.26 3.22 9.65
C ASN A 64 0.63 4.24 10.61
N HIS A 65 1.48 4.95 11.36
CA HIS A 65 1.09 6.01 12.30
C HIS A 65 1.45 7.40 11.79
N SER A 66 1.83 7.53 10.52
CA SER A 66 2.23 8.80 9.91
C SER A 66 1.19 9.28 8.91
N ARG A 67 0.80 10.55 9.05
CA ARG A 67 0.00 11.26 8.05
C ARG A 67 0.86 11.54 6.83
N ILE A 68 0.23 11.56 5.66
CA ILE A 68 0.89 11.77 4.38
C ILE A 68 0.13 12.81 3.58
N TYR A 69 0.84 13.87 3.21
CA TYR A 69 0.27 15.04 2.53
C TYR A 69 0.56 15.05 1.04
N SER A 70 1.61 14.34 0.61
CA SER A 70 2.06 14.28 -0.77
C SER A 70 2.45 12.87 -1.18
N VAL A 71 2.54 12.63 -2.49
CA VAL A 71 2.99 11.33 -2.98
C VAL A 71 4.46 11.06 -2.67
N GLN A 72 5.28 12.11 -2.58
CA GLN A 72 6.69 11.98 -2.20
C GLN A 72 6.81 11.45 -0.76
N GLU A 73 6.02 11.99 0.16
CA GLU A 73 5.97 11.47 1.53
C GLU A 73 5.45 10.03 1.58
N PHE A 74 4.44 9.68 0.78
CA PHE A 74 3.97 8.30 0.67
C PHE A 74 5.09 7.36 0.21
N SER A 75 5.79 7.71 -0.88
CA SER A 75 6.91 6.93 -1.39
C SER A 75 8.01 6.75 -0.34
N GLN A 76 8.34 7.80 0.41
CA GLN A 76 9.32 7.72 1.48
C GLN A 76 8.83 6.86 2.65
N ALA A 77 7.54 6.94 3.01
CA ALA A 77 6.96 6.17 4.10
C ALA A 77 6.94 4.67 3.81
N ILE A 78 6.66 4.27 2.57
CA ILE A 78 6.68 2.85 2.15
C ILE A 78 8.08 2.33 1.83
N ALA A 79 9.04 3.21 1.52
CA ALA A 79 10.44 2.84 1.29
C ALA A 79 11.20 2.56 2.60
N LYS A 80 10.60 2.88 3.76
CA LYS A 80 11.19 2.52 5.06
C LYS A 80 11.26 1.00 5.21
N PRO A 81 12.36 0.47 5.78
CA PRO A 81 12.50 -0.96 6.02
C PRO A 81 11.49 -1.42 7.09
N ASN A 82 10.34 -1.91 6.65
CA ASN A 82 9.27 -2.44 7.50
C ASN A 82 9.00 -3.93 7.19
N ASP A 83 10.03 -4.73 6.92
CA ASP A 83 9.92 -6.16 6.56
C ASP A 83 8.93 -6.46 5.43
N GLY A 84 8.69 -5.48 4.56
CA GLY A 84 7.71 -5.57 3.47
C GLY A 84 6.24 -5.39 3.89
N ARG A 85 5.93 -5.14 5.18
CA ARG A 85 4.57 -4.88 5.66
C ARG A 85 4.34 -3.41 5.99
N VAL A 86 3.23 -2.87 5.51
CA VAL A 86 2.79 -1.50 5.83
C VAL A 86 1.30 -1.48 6.13
N GLY A 87 0.89 -0.71 7.13
CA GLY A 87 -0.51 -0.38 7.36
C GLY A 87 -0.88 0.86 6.56
N LEU A 88 -2.00 0.84 5.85
CA LEU A 88 -2.53 2.00 5.17
C LEU A 88 -3.76 2.51 5.89
N LEU A 89 -3.81 3.81 6.14
CA LEU A 89 -5.00 4.50 6.63
C LEU A 89 -5.79 5.01 5.43
N VAL A 90 -6.98 4.45 5.26
CA VAL A 90 -7.79 4.58 4.05
C VAL A 90 -9.17 5.09 4.39
N ARG A 91 -9.63 6.12 3.66
CA ARG A 91 -11.02 6.56 3.64
C ARG A 91 -11.74 5.90 2.47
N ARG A 92 -12.78 5.12 2.79
CA ARG A 92 -13.69 4.52 1.81
C ARG A 92 -15.08 5.12 2.00
N GLY A 93 -15.44 6.06 1.14
CA GLY A 93 -16.66 6.87 1.33
C GLY A 93 -16.55 7.71 2.60
N LYS A 94 -17.33 7.36 3.63
CA LYS A 94 -17.32 8.05 4.94
C LYS A 94 -16.57 7.26 6.03
N THR A 95 -16.14 6.04 5.74
CA THR A 95 -15.54 5.12 6.72
C THR A 95 -14.02 5.18 6.67
N ASP A 96 -13.38 5.19 7.84
CA ASP A 96 -11.94 4.98 7.97
C ASP A 96 -11.62 3.51 8.17
N LEU A 97 -10.64 3.02 7.42
CA LEU A 97 -10.19 1.65 7.41
C LEU A 97 -8.68 1.62 7.61
N TYR A 98 -8.21 0.66 8.40
CA TYR A 98 -6.81 0.29 8.48
C TYR A 98 -6.59 -0.95 7.64
N VAL A 99 -5.78 -0.83 6.59
CA VAL A 99 -5.55 -1.90 5.61
C VAL A 99 -4.09 -2.33 5.68
N PRO A 100 -3.79 -3.50 6.28
CA PRO A 100 -2.44 -4.05 6.23
C PRO A 100 -2.13 -4.52 4.80
N MET A 101 -0.96 -4.15 4.31
CA MET A 101 -0.48 -4.44 2.97
C MET A 101 0.93 -5.02 3.02
N ASP A 102 1.11 -6.15 2.37
CA ASP A 102 2.41 -6.76 2.12
C ASP A 102 2.93 -6.27 0.74
N LEU A 103 3.92 -5.38 0.75
CA LEU A 103 4.55 -4.79 -0.43
C LEU A 103 5.48 -5.78 -1.16
N GLY A 104 5.80 -6.92 -0.55
CA GLY A 104 6.62 -7.94 -1.19
C GLY A 104 8.11 -7.56 -1.23
N ALA A 105 8.70 -7.29 -0.07
CA ALA A 105 10.08 -7.74 0.12
C ALA A 105 10.04 -9.27 0.12
N GLY A 106 10.81 -9.89 -0.78
CA GLY A 106 10.65 -11.29 -1.16
C GLY A 106 10.50 -12.26 0.01
N ARG A 107 9.74 -13.34 -0.27
CA ARG A 107 10.03 -14.69 0.22
C ARG A 107 10.92 -14.69 1.47
N HIS A 108 10.33 -14.71 2.67
CA HIS A 108 11.04 -15.41 3.74
C HIS A 108 11.19 -16.84 3.21
N PRO A 109 12.42 -17.34 2.93
CA PRO A 109 12.56 -18.77 2.66
C PRO A 109 11.89 -19.43 3.84
N GLU A 110 10.90 -20.24 3.54
CA GLU A 110 10.29 -21.11 4.51
C GLU A 110 11.42 -21.80 5.26
N ILE A 111 11.70 -21.36 6.50
CA ILE A 111 12.41 -22.17 7.47
C ILE A 111 11.44 -23.27 7.86
N THR A 112 11.15 -24.18 6.94
CA THR A 112 10.66 -25.49 7.30
C THR A 112 11.79 -26.06 8.15
N PRO A 113 11.64 -26.19 9.48
CA PRO A 113 12.63 -26.96 10.23
C PRO A 113 12.66 -28.32 9.53
N PRO A 114 13.84 -28.88 9.20
CA PRO A 114 13.89 -30.24 8.70
C PRO A 114 13.14 -31.07 9.74
N ARG A 115 12.01 -31.66 9.35
CA ARG A 115 11.42 -32.71 10.17
C ARG A 115 12.54 -33.73 10.28
N ARG A 116 13.18 -33.79 11.46
CA ARG A 116 14.05 -34.89 11.82
C ARG A 116 13.16 -36.12 11.68
N SER A 117 13.28 -36.81 10.55
CA SER A 117 12.80 -38.16 10.39
C SER A 117 13.55 -38.93 11.47
N THR A 118 12.89 -39.16 12.60
CA THR A 118 13.27 -40.22 13.51
C THR A 118 12.96 -41.52 12.78
N ASP A 119 13.81 -41.87 11.83
CA ASP A 119 13.74 -43.10 11.07
C ASP A 119 15.13 -43.75 11.08
N THR A 120 15.68 -43.96 12.29
CA THR A 120 16.82 -44.86 12.49
C THR A 120 16.91 -45.27 13.97
N LEU A 121 15.95 -46.03 14.48
CA LEU A 121 16.14 -46.82 15.72
C LEU A 121 15.43 -48.18 15.64
N LEU A 122 15.48 -48.85 14.49
CA LEU A 122 15.05 -50.26 14.38
C LEU A 122 15.88 -51.04 13.35
N ARG A 123 17.21 -51.01 13.46
CA ARG A 123 18.02 -52.06 12.84
C ARG A 123 19.08 -52.63 13.76
N THR A 124 18.81 -53.89 14.10
CA THR A 124 19.71 -54.98 14.52
C THR A 124 19.96 -55.10 16.01
#